data_AF-A0A829HB92-F1
#
_entry.id   AF-A0A829HB92-F1
#
_cell.length_a   1.000
_cell.length_b   1.000
_cell.length_c   1.000
_cell.angle_alpha   90.00
_cell.angle_beta   90.00
_cell.angle_gamma   90.00
#
_symmetry.space_group_name_H-M   'P 1'
#
loop_
_entity.id
_entity.type
_entity.pdbx_description
1 polymer ?
#
loop_
_entity_poly.entity_id
_entity_poly.type
_entity_poly.pdbx_seq_one_letter_code
_entity_poly.pdbx_strand_id
1 'polypeptide(L)' 'MSMLKINADDHPFMKQFHAPNDEKRSIVVIPKGRHNDWLNCNHDQAKDFLVEMPIDEYTSEPKHEIK' A
#
# COMPACT_ATOMS: atom_id res chain seq x y z
N MET A 1 3.03 -16.95 5.10
CA MET A 1 2.94 -15.91 4.05
C MET A 1 2.76 -14.57 4.74
N SER A 2 3.33 -13.48 4.19
CA SER A 2 3.23 -12.13 4.76
C SER A 2 3.00 -11.10 3.66
N MET A 3 2.43 -9.95 4.00
CA MET A 3 2.30 -8.79 3.10
C MET A 3 3.41 -7.78 3.39
N LEU A 4 4.03 -7.25 2.32
CA LEU A 4 5.00 -6.17 2.44
C LEU A 4 4.28 -4.85 2.75
N LYS A 5 4.87 -4.09 3.67
CA LYS A 5 4.36 -2.79 4.11
C LYS A 5 5.47 -1.76 4.10
N ILE A 6 5.12 -0.53 3.75
CA ILE A 6 5.98 0.65 3.82
C ILE A 6 5.41 1.66 4.81
N ASN A 7 6.24 2.60 5.26
CA ASN A 7 5.78 3.73 6.06
C ASN A 7 4.76 4.56 5.26
N ALA A 8 3.80 5.17 5.95
CA ALA A 8 2.74 5.96 5.35
C ALA A 8 2.37 7.19 6.21
N ASP A 9 3.31 7.68 7.02
CA ASP A 9 3.05 8.84 7.92
C ASP A 9 2.76 10.11 7.11
N ASP A 10 3.41 10.27 5.96
CA ASP A 10 3.25 11.43 5.07
C ASP A 10 2.20 11.23 3.96
N HIS A 11 1.71 9.99 3.79
CA HIS A 11 0.76 9.66 2.73
C HIS A 11 -0.58 10.39 2.95
N PRO A 12 -1.10 11.19 1.99
CA PRO A 12 -2.29 12.04 2.19
C PRO A 12 -3.54 11.30 2.70
N PHE A 13 -3.83 10.13 2.14
CA PHE A 13 -4.96 9.27 2.52
C PHE A 13 -4.62 8.26 3.63
N MET A 14 -3.57 7.44 3.47
CA MET A 14 -3.27 6.34 4.40
C MET A 14 -2.84 6.77 5.81
N LYS A 15 -2.34 8.00 5.99
CA LYS A 15 -1.99 8.53 7.33
C LYS A 15 -3.19 8.67 8.28
N GLN A 16 -4.41 8.66 7.74
CA GLN A 16 -5.65 8.80 8.49
C GLN A 16 -6.08 7.50 9.21
N PHE A 17 -5.45 6.37 8.91
CA PHE A 17 -5.77 5.06 9.47
C PHE A 17 -4.84 4.67 10.63
N HIS A 18 -5.06 3.50 11.23
CA HIS A 18 -4.38 2.99 12.45
C HIS A 18 -4.65 3.81 13.72
N ALA A 19 -4.30 3.24 14.88
CA ALA A 19 -4.48 3.93 16.15
C ALA A 19 -3.63 5.20 16.23
N PRO A 20 -4.03 6.21 17.04
CA PRO A 20 -3.21 7.39 17.31
C PRO A 20 -1.83 7.00 17.86
N ASN A 21 -0.78 7.72 17.46
CA ASN A 21 0.63 7.52 17.85
C ASN A 21 1.32 6.23 17.36
N ASP A 22 0.61 5.33 16.69
CA ASP A 22 1.23 4.21 15.99
C ASP A 22 1.84 4.68 14.66
N GLU A 23 3.00 4.12 14.29
CA GLU A 23 3.59 4.30 12.96
C GLU A 23 2.59 3.90 11.89
N LYS A 24 2.32 4.80 10.94
CA LYS A 24 1.39 4.51 9.86
C LYS A 24 2.08 3.61 8.85
N ARG A 25 1.43 2.49 8.52
CA ARG A 25 1.92 1.51 7.54
C ARG A 25 0.86 1.28 6.47
N SER A 26 1.26 1.37 5.21
CA SER A 26 0.43 0.96 4.07
C SER A 26 0.96 -0.33 3.46
N ILE A 27 0.07 -1.12 2.87
CA ILE A 27 0.46 -2.24 2.02
C ILE A 27 1.00 -1.73 0.68
N VAL A 28 1.88 -2.50 0.07
CA VAL A 28 2.34 -2.23 -1.30
C VAL A 28 1.33 -2.82 -2.28
N VAL A 29 0.80 -1.98 -3.18
CA VAL A 29 -0.13 -2.41 -4.22
C VAL A 29 0.58 -2.47 -5.56
N ILE A 30 0.68 -3.67 -6.14
CA ILE A 30 1.30 -3.87 -7.45
C ILE A 30 0.26 -3.60 -8.56
N PRO A 31 0.52 -2.66 -9.49
CA PRO A 31 -0.38 -2.41 -10.61
C PRO A 31 -0.61 -3.67 -11.45
N LYS A 32 -1.85 -3.88 -11.92
CA LYS A 32 -2.24 -5.07 -12.70
C LYS A 32 -1.31 -5.36 -13.88
N GLY A 33 -0.88 -4.32 -14.61
CA GLY A 33 0.02 -4.45 -15.75
C GLY A 33 1.44 -4.90 -15.41
N ARG A 34 1.83 -4.91 -14.12
CA ARG A 34 3.20 -5.24 -13.67
C ARG A 34 3.26 -6.47 -12.77
N HIS A 35 2.18 -7.27 -12.68
CA HIS A 35 2.16 -8.48 -11.86
C HIS A 35 3.22 -9.50 -12.29
N ASN A 36 3.40 -9.71 -13.59
CA ASN A 36 4.44 -10.62 -14.10
C ASN A 36 5.84 -10.11 -13.78
N ASP A 37 6.09 -8.80 -13.91
CA ASP A 37 7.39 -8.23 -13.55
C ASP A 37 7.69 -8.44 -12.07
N TRP A 38 6.72 -8.18 -11.19
CA TRP A 38 6.84 -8.41 -9.75
C TRP A 38 7.15 -9.87 -9.41
N LEU A 39 6.44 -10.83 -10.04
CA LEU A 39 6.62 -12.26 -9.76
C LEU A 39 7.97 -12.82 -10.24
N ASN A 40 8.62 -12.15 -11.20
CA ASN A 40 9.87 -12.60 -11.79
C ASN A 40 11.07 -11.69 -11.44
N CYS A 41 10.87 -10.62 -10.67
CA CYS A 41 11.94 -9.70 -10.32
C CYS A 41 12.93 -10.33 -9.33
N ASN A 42 14.18 -9.86 -9.39
CA ASN A 42 15.17 -10.17 -8.36
C ASN A 42 15.08 -9.18 -7.19
N HIS A 43 15.89 -9.43 -6.14
CA HIS A 43 15.88 -8.61 -4.93
C HIS A 43 16.21 -7.13 -5.18
N ASP A 44 17.11 -6.84 -6.12
CA ASP A 44 17.51 -5.46 -6.43
C ASP A 44 16.39 -4.70 -7.14
N GLN A 45 15.68 -5.38 -8.04
CA GLN A 45 14.52 -4.84 -8.77
C GLN A 45 13.26 -4.71 -7.91
N ALA A 46 13.10 -5.56 -6.89
CA ALA A 46 11.91 -5.55 -6.03
C ALA A 46 11.66 -4.19 -5.36
N LYS A 47 12.73 -3.43 -5.09
CA LYS A 47 12.65 -2.10 -4.47
C LYS A 47 11.87 -1.09 -5.32
N ASP A 48 11.89 -1.24 -6.65
CA ASP A 48 11.16 -0.37 -7.58
C ASP A 48 9.63 -0.50 -7.46
N PHE A 49 9.15 -1.54 -6.77
CA PHE A 49 7.74 -1.78 -6.52
C PHE A 49 7.30 -1.31 -5.13
N LEU A 50 8.22 -0.99 -4.22
CA LEU A 50 7.91 -0.58 -2.85
C LEU A 50 7.54 0.90 -2.78
N VAL A 51 6.51 1.27 -3.54
CA VAL A 51 6.02 2.65 -3.68
C VAL A 51 4.75 2.86 -2.87
N GLU A 52 4.48 4.13 -2.54
CA GLU A 52 3.24 4.55 -1.88
C GLU A 52 2.01 4.14 -2.69
N MET A 53 0.91 3.89 -1.98
CA MET A 53 -0.37 3.60 -2.63
C MET A 53 -0.80 4.82 -3.46
N PRO A 54 -1.33 4.65 -4.67
CA PRO A 54 -1.82 5.77 -5.46
C PRO A 54 -2.92 6.55 -4.72
N ILE A 55 -2.78 7.88 -4.63
CA ILE A 55 -3.66 8.75 -3.84
C ILE A 55 -5.08 8.81 -4.43
N ASP A 56 -5.22 8.70 -5.75
CA ASP A 56 -6.47 8.97 -6.47
C ASP A 56 -7.15 7.71 -7.05
N GLU A 57 -6.62 6.51 -6.78
CA GLU A 57 -7.19 5.25 -7.30
C GLU A 57 -8.09 4.53 -6.29
N TYR A 58 -8.08 4.94 -5.03
CA TYR A 58 -8.77 4.26 -3.93
C TYR A 58 -9.62 5.23 -3.12
N THR A 59 -10.72 4.69 -2.59
CA THR A 59 -11.59 5.36 -1.61
C THR A 59 -11.77 4.46 -0.39
N SER A 60 -12.31 5.00 0.69
CA SER A 60 -12.69 4.23 1.88
C SER A 60 -14.08 4.59 2.34
N GLU A 61 -14.77 3.61 2.89
CA GLU A 61 -16.07 3.78 3.54
C GLU A 61 -16.04 3.13 4.92
N PRO A 62 -16.76 3.69 5.92
CA PRO A 62 -16.93 3.02 7.20
C PRO A 62 -17.51 1.62 7.02
N LYS A 63 -16.95 0.63 7.71
CA LYS A 63 -17.35 -0.78 7.56
C LYS A 63 -18.87 -1.02 7.69
N HIS A 64 -19.57 -0.23 8.51
CA HIS A 64 -21.00 -0.37 8.74
C HIS A 64 -21.88 0.17 7.61
N GLU A 65 -21.30 0.88 6.64
CA GLU A 65 -21.99 1.46 5.48
C GLU A 65 -21.81 0.60 4.21
N ILE A 66 -20.83 -0.31 4.20
CA ILE A 66 -20.60 -1.26 3.11
C ILE A 66 -21.68 -2.35 3.18
N LYS A 67 -22.57 -2.39 2.17
CA LYS A 67 -23.63 -3.40 2.03
C LYS A 67 -23.09 -4.78 1.66
#